data_AF-A0A5C7VDA2-F1
#
_entry.id   AF-A0A5C7VDA2-F1
#
_cell.length_a   1.000
_cell.length_b   1.000
_cell.length_c   1.000
_cell.angle_alpha   90.00
_cell.angle_beta   90.00
_cell.angle_gamma   90.00
#
_symmetry.space_group_name_H-M   'P 1'
#
loop_
_entity.id
_entity.type
_entity.pdbx_description
1 polymer ?
#
loop_
_entity_poly.entity_id
_entity_poly.type
_entity_poly.pdbx_seq_one_letter_code
_entity_poly.pdbx_strand_id
1 'polypeptide(L)'
;MSFNPVEFYQLASILFRQQKGATQYSESFTRTVISRAYYSAFLVARNQSGINKSSKNIHQEVRDHFHSSGKAKIANQLDDLRARRNDADYQIDKNLTPRDSGIALKLSESILKEFKSI
;
A
#
# COMPACT_ATOMS: atom_id res chain seq x y z
N MET A 1 23.09 1.45 -5.75
CA MET A 1 21.76 0.96 -6.20
C MET A 1 20.70 1.56 -5.30
N SER A 2 19.62 2.09 -5.84
CA SER A 2 18.44 2.46 -5.06
C SER A 2 17.53 1.24 -4.88
N PHE A 3 16.85 1.16 -3.74
CA PHE A 3 15.85 0.12 -3.50
C PHE A 3 14.66 0.25 -4.47
N ASN A 4 14.15 -0.87 -5.01
CA ASN A 4 12.98 -0.90 -5.87
C ASN A 4 11.69 -1.08 -5.03
N PRO A 5 10.80 -0.07 -4.94
CA PRO A 5 9.61 -0.19 -4.10
C PRO A 5 8.60 -1.25 -4.55
N VAL A 6 8.66 -1.73 -5.80
CA VAL A 6 7.83 -2.84 -6.30
C VAL A 6 8.11 -4.14 -5.54
N GLU A 7 9.32 -4.30 -5.00
CA GLU A 7 9.68 -5.46 -4.18
C GLU A 7 8.80 -5.59 -2.93
N PHE A 8 8.29 -4.48 -2.37
CA PHE A 8 7.31 -4.56 -1.28
C PHE A 8 5.97 -5.18 -1.70
N TYR A 9 5.49 -4.91 -2.92
CA TYR A 9 4.28 -5.56 -3.43
C TYR A 9 4.51 -7.06 -3.69
N GLN A 10 5.70 -7.42 -4.20
CA GLN A 10 6.08 -8.81 -4.39
C GLN A 10 6.13 -9.55 -3.04
N LEU A 11 6.76 -8.96 -2.02
CA LEU A 11 6.78 -9.49 -0.66
C LEU A 11 5.37 -9.61 -0.09
N ALA A 12 4.53 -8.58 -0.22
CA ALA A 12 3.14 -8.61 0.21
C ALA A 12 2.36 -9.76 -0.46
N SER A 13 2.59 -9.99 -1.75
CA SER A 13 1.96 -11.08 -2.50
C SER A 13 2.40 -12.46 -2.04
N ILE A 14 3.68 -12.62 -1.67
CA ILE A 14 4.21 -13.88 -1.10
C ILE A 14 3.56 -14.15 0.26
N LEU A 15 3.56 -13.16 1.15
CA LEU A 15 2.99 -13.26 2.50
C LEU A 15 1.48 -13.53 2.46
N PHE A 16 0.76 -12.89 1.54
CA PHE A 16 -0.67 -13.13 1.35
C PHE A 16 -0.98 -14.59 0.96
N ARG A 17 -0.15 -15.20 0.11
CA ARG A 17 -0.30 -16.62 -0.24
C ARG A 17 -0.01 -17.53 0.94
N GLN A 18 1.04 -17.25 1.71
CA GLN A 18 1.43 -18.02 2.89
C GLN A 18 0.40 -17.92 4.03
N GLN A 19 -0.34 -16.81 4.09
CA GLN A 19 -1.40 -16.60 5.08
C GLN A 19 -2.52 -17.66 4.97
N LYS A 20 -2.82 -18.15 3.75
CA LYS A 20 -3.89 -19.13 3.48
C LYS A 20 -3.46 -20.53 3.93
N GLY A 21 -3.38 -20.73 5.24
CA GLY A 21 -2.90 -21.96 5.88
C GLY A 21 -2.17 -21.73 7.20
N ALA A 22 -1.83 -20.48 7.50
CA ALA A 22 -1.20 -20.10 8.76
C ALA A 22 -2.25 -20.06 9.88
N THR A 23 -2.16 -20.99 10.84
CA THR A 23 -2.92 -20.93 12.10
C THR A 23 -2.26 -19.99 13.11
N GLN A 24 -0.92 -19.94 13.10
CA GLN A 24 -0.11 -19.02 13.88
C GLN A 24 0.18 -17.75 13.07
N TYR A 25 0.22 -16.59 13.74
CA TYR A 25 0.54 -15.28 13.12
C TYR A 25 -0.42 -14.81 12.03
N SER A 26 -1.63 -15.37 11.95
CA SER A 26 -2.62 -15.06 10.89
C SER A 26 -2.89 -13.55 10.75
N GLU A 27 -2.99 -12.86 11.88
CA GLU A 27 -3.18 -11.41 11.94
C GLU A 27 -1.90 -10.64 11.60
N SER A 28 -0.74 -11.09 12.08
CA SER A 28 0.55 -10.49 11.74
C SER A 28 0.83 -10.55 10.24
N PHE A 29 0.45 -11.65 9.57
CA PHE A 29 0.45 -11.74 8.11
C PHE A 29 -0.47 -10.67 7.49
N THR A 30 -1.74 -10.59 7.92
CA THR A 30 -2.69 -9.56 7.43
C THR A 30 -2.08 -8.16 7.51
N ARG A 31 -1.63 -7.78 8.71
CA ARG A 31 -1.10 -6.44 9.00
C ARG A 31 0.12 -6.13 8.14
N THR A 32 1.04 -7.09 8.04
CA THR A 32 2.26 -6.93 7.23
C THR A 32 1.96 -6.80 5.74
N VAL A 33 1.05 -7.62 5.20
CA VAL A 33 0.62 -7.53 3.79
C VAL A 33 0.05 -6.15 3.49
N ILE A 34 -0.83 -5.62 4.34
CA ILE A 34 -1.42 -4.28 4.18
C ILE A 34 -0.32 -3.22 4.18
N SER A 35 0.58 -3.25 5.18
CA SER A 35 1.68 -2.29 5.31
C SER A 35 2.58 -2.29 4.08
N ARG A 36 3.00 -3.47 3.60
CA ARG A 36 3.89 -3.59 2.43
C ARG A 36 3.19 -3.21 1.12
N ALA A 37 1.92 -3.57 0.94
CA ALA A 37 1.12 -3.14 -0.21
C ALA A 37 1.04 -1.60 -0.26
N TYR A 38 0.74 -0.95 0.87
CA TYR A 38 0.71 0.51 0.95
C TYR A 38 2.06 1.14 0.59
N TYR A 39 3.16 0.69 1.21
CA TYR A 39 4.47 1.31 0.95
C TYR A 39 4.94 1.12 -0.48
N SER A 40 4.63 -0.02 -1.12
CA SER A 40 4.92 -0.21 -2.54
C SER A 40 4.20 0.83 -3.40
N ALA A 41 2.86 0.90 -3.29
CA ALA A 41 2.05 1.83 -4.06
C ALA A 41 2.43 3.29 -3.79
N PHE A 42 2.59 3.67 -2.52
CA PHE A 42 2.90 5.04 -2.14
C PHE A 42 4.27 5.49 -2.65
N LEU A 43 5.31 4.68 -2.51
CA LEU A 43 6.65 5.06 -2.95
C LEU A 43 6.75 5.15 -4.48
N VAL A 44 6.11 4.23 -5.21
CA VAL A 44 6.01 4.33 -6.69
C VAL A 44 5.24 5.59 -7.08
N ALA A 45 4.09 5.84 -6.47
CA ALA A 45 3.30 7.04 -6.73
C ALA A 45 4.06 8.32 -6.42
N ARG A 46 4.80 8.36 -5.30
CA ARG A 46 5.65 9.49 -4.93
C ARG A 46 6.73 9.74 -5.99
N ASN A 47 7.44 8.70 -6.43
CA ASN A 47 8.44 8.83 -7.48
C ASN A 47 7.81 9.37 -8.78
N GLN A 48 6.64 8.88 -9.15
CA GLN A 48 5.92 9.31 -10.34
C GLN A 48 5.41 10.77 -10.26
N SER A 49 5.15 11.27 -9.04
CA SER A 49 4.76 12.66 -8.81
C SER A 49 5.93 13.66 -8.86
N GLY A 50 7.18 13.16 -8.81
CA GLY A 50 8.39 13.99 -8.70
C GLY A 50 8.59 14.66 -7.34
N ILE A 51 7.74 14.37 -6.33
CA ILE A 51 7.85 14.96 -5.00
C ILE A 51 8.95 14.25 -4.20
N ASN A 52 10.08 14.94 -4.04
CA ASN A 52 11.27 14.39 -3.37
C ASN A 52 11.48 14.89 -1.94
N LYS A 53 10.66 15.83 -1.47
CA LYS A 53 10.78 16.38 -0.12
C LYS A 53 10.28 15.39 0.94
N SER A 54 10.94 15.37 2.09
CA SER A 54 10.45 14.67 3.27
C SER A 54 9.66 15.67 4.12
N SER A 55 8.37 15.43 4.29
CA SER A 55 7.51 16.28 5.13
C SER A 55 6.50 15.40 5.88
N LYS A 56 5.98 15.88 7.02
CA LYS A 56 4.90 15.19 7.74
C LYS A 56 3.63 15.04 6.90
N ASN A 57 3.46 15.91 5.89
CA ASN A 57 2.29 15.97 5.02
C ASN A 57 2.52 15.28 3.67
N ILE A 58 3.66 14.61 3.47
CA ILE A 58 4.04 14.05 2.17
C ILE A 58 2.97 13.12 1.57
N HIS A 59 2.28 12.36 2.42
CA HIS A 59 1.21 11.48 1.98
C HIS A 59 -0.02 12.24 1.46
N GLN A 60 -0.34 13.41 2.03
CA GLN A 60 -1.42 14.26 1.54
C GLN A 60 -1.00 14.90 0.20
N GLU A 61 0.21 15.45 0.15
CA GLU A 61 0.72 16.14 -1.03
C GLU A 61 0.78 15.25 -2.28
N VAL A 62 1.20 13.98 -2.12
CA VAL A 62 1.20 13.01 -3.24
C VAL A 62 -0.22 12.73 -3.73
N ARG A 63 -1.21 12.62 -2.83
CA ARG A 63 -2.61 12.44 -3.24
C ARG A 63 -3.17 13.67 -3.94
N ASP A 64 -2.91 14.85 -3.39
CA ASP A 64 -3.38 16.12 -3.96
C ASP A 64 -2.82 16.31 -5.37
N HIS A 65 -1.55 15.97 -5.58
CA HIS A 65 -0.92 15.96 -6.90
C HIS A 65 -1.68 15.07 -7.90
N PHE A 66 -2.01 13.83 -7.53
CA PHE A 66 -2.75 12.94 -8.43
C PHE A 66 -4.20 13.38 -8.63
N HIS A 67 -4.83 13.95 -7.61
CA HIS A 67 -6.17 14.51 -7.72
C HIS A 67 -6.19 15.70 -8.70
N SER A 68 -5.27 16.67 -8.55
CA SER A 68 -5.19 17.84 -9.42
C SER A 68 -4.74 17.51 -10.84
N SER A 69 -4.03 16.39 -11.03
CA SER A 69 -3.56 15.91 -12.34
C SER A 69 -4.57 15.06 -13.09
N GLY A 70 -5.85 15.06 -12.68
CA GLY A 70 -6.92 14.27 -13.32
C GLY A 70 -6.85 12.77 -13.05
N LYS A 71 -6.00 12.33 -12.11
CA LYS A 71 -5.81 10.92 -11.71
C LYS A 71 -6.49 10.64 -10.36
N ALA A 72 -7.71 11.13 -10.19
CA ALA A 72 -8.48 11.04 -8.94
C ALA A 72 -8.64 9.59 -8.45
N LYS A 73 -8.76 8.62 -9.35
CA LYS A 73 -8.78 7.19 -9.02
C LYS A 73 -7.54 6.76 -8.21
N ILE A 74 -6.35 7.17 -8.65
CA ILE A 74 -5.08 6.86 -7.97
C ILE A 74 -5.05 7.55 -6.60
N ALA A 75 -5.47 8.82 -6.53
CA ALA A 75 -5.53 9.57 -5.27
C ALA A 75 -6.44 8.88 -4.23
N ASN A 76 -7.64 8.44 -4.65
CA ASN A 76 -8.60 7.75 -3.80
C ASN A 76 -8.08 6.38 -3.34
N GLN A 77 -7.46 5.61 -4.24
CA GLN A 77 -6.86 4.31 -3.88
C GLN A 77 -5.68 4.46 -2.90
N LEU A 78 -4.87 5.51 -3.06
CA LEU A 78 -3.80 5.84 -2.11
C LEU A 78 -4.35 6.23 -0.73
N ASP A 79 -5.47 6.95 -0.69
CA ASP A 79 -6.13 7.31 0.57
C ASP A 79 -6.69 6.07 1.30
N ASP A 80 -7.40 5.20 0.57
CA ASP A 80 -7.91 3.93 1.13
C ASP A 80 -6.77 3.04 1.65
N LEU A 81 -5.69 2.88 0.87
CA LEU A 81 -4.51 2.14 1.33
C LEU A 81 -3.88 2.75 2.59
N ARG A 82 -3.83 4.09 2.69
CA ARG A 82 -3.30 4.75 3.88
C ARG A 82 -4.17 4.49 5.10
N ALA A 83 -5.49 4.58 4.96
CA ALA A 83 -6.43 4.30 6.04
C ALA A 83 -6.27 2.85 6.54
N ARG A 84 -6.23 1.88 5.62
CA ARG A 84 -5.98 0.47 5.93
C ARG A 84 -4.63 0.25 6.60
N ARG A 85 -3.58 0.94 6.14
CA ARG A 85 -2.25 0.86 6.78
C ARG A 85 -2.28 1.44 8.19
N ASN A 86 -2.99 2.53 8.44
CA ASN A 86 -3.10 3.08 9.79
C ASN A 86 -3.84 2.11 10.73
N ASP A 87 -4.89 1.46 10.25
CA ASP A 87 -5.56 0.37 10.95
C ASP A 87 -4.60 -0.79 11.26
N ALA A 88 -3.86 -1.25 10.25
CA ALA A 88 -2.95 -2.37 10.36
C ALA A 88 -1.75 -2.11 11.28
N ASP A 89 -1.15 -0.91 11.21
CA ASP A 89 0.09 -0.61 11.90
C ASP A 89 -0.14 -0.02 13.31
N TYR A 90 -1.30 0.59 13.58
CA TYR A 90 -1.54 1.30 14.85
C TYR A 90 -2.78 0.86 15.64
N GLN A 91 -3.82 0.33 14.99
CA GLN A 91 -5.04 -0.08 15.69
C GLN A 91 -4.91 -1.54 16.14
N ILE A 92 -4.25 -1.76 17.29
CA ILE A 92 -3.95 -3.10 17.82
C ILE A 92 -5.21 -3.87 18.23
N ASP A 93 -6.27 -3.16 18.64
CA ASP A 93 -7.55 -3.78 19.04
C ASP A 93 -8.48 -4.08 17.85
N LYS A 94 -8.10 -3.65 16.64
CA LYS A 94 -8.89 -3.87 15.43
C LYS A 94 -8.62 -5.26 14.86
N ASN A 95 -9.65 -6.09 14.80
CA ASN A 95 -9.57 -7.38 14.14
C ASN A 95 -9.46 -7.22 12.63
N LEU A 96 -8.34 -7.67 12.04
CA LEU A 96 -8.09 -7.63 10.61
C LEU A 96 -8.01 -9.03 10.01
N THR A 97 -8.73 -9.24 8.92
CA THR A 97 -8.91 -10.54 8.29
C THR A 97 -8.06 -10.68 7.03
N PRO A 98 -7.84 -11.90 6.52
CA PRO A 98 -7.21 -12.10 5.21
C PRO A 98 -7.94 -11.38 4.06
N ARG A 99 -9.24 -11.07 4.22
CA ARG A 99 -9.97 -10.28 3.24
C ARG A 99 -9.44 -8.85 3.17
N ASP A 100 -9.08 -8.26 4.30
CA ASP A 100 -8.59 -6.88 4.39
C ASP A 100 -7.23 -6.72 3.71
N SER A 101 -6.32 -7.67 3.93
CA SER A 101 -5.03 -7.73 3.22
C SER A 101 -5.21 -7.98 1.73
N GLY A 102 -6.15 -8.83 1.34
CA GLY A 102 -6.48 -9.06 -0.08
C GLY A 102 -7.02 -7.81 -0.80
N ILE A 103 -7.82 -6.98 -0.11
CA ILE A 103 -8.28 -5.69 -0.67
C ILE A 103 -7.10 -4.73 -0.82
N ALA A 104 -6.25 -4.59 0.20
CA ALA A 104 -5.06 -3.75 0.12
C ALA A 104 -4.13 -4.17 -1.04
N LEU A 105 -3.93 -5.48 -1.23
CA LEU A 105 -3.11 -5.99 -2.32
C LEU A 105 -3.70 -5.62 -3.71
N LYS A 106 -5.01 -5.74 -3.89
CA LYS A 106 -5.69 -5.35 -5.14
C LYS A 106 -5.60 -3.85 -5.43
N LEU A 107 -5.73 -3.00 -4.40
CA LEU A 107 -5.58 -1.56 -4.55
C LEU A 107 -4.15 -1.19 -4.95
N SER A 108 -3.16 -1.79 -4.30
CA SER A 108 -1.75 -1.61 -4.65
C SER A 108 -1.48 -2.06 -6.09
N GLU A 109 -1.96 -3.25 -6.47
CA GLU A 109 -1.81 -3.77 -7.83
C GLU A 109 -2.40 -2.81 -8.88
N SER A 110 -3.61 -2.29 -8.62
CA SER A 110 -4.26 -1.32 -9.51
C SER A 110 -3.38 -0.09 -9.73
N ILE A 111 -2.81 0.50 -8.67
CA ILE A 111 -1.95 1.68 -8.78
C ILE A 111 -0.68 1.35 -9.57
N LEU A 112 -0.03 0.23 -9.26
CA LEU A 112 1.23 -0.17 -9.91
C LEU A 112 1.04 -0.43 -11.41
N LYS A 113 -0.10 -1.02 -11.82
CA LYS A 113 -0.46 -1.21 -13.23
C LYS A 113 -0.67 0.11 -13.97
N GLU A 114 -1.32 1.10 -13.35
CA GLU A 114 -1.49 2.44 -13.95
C GLU A 114 -0.14 3.11 -14.25
N PHE A 115 0.90 2.81 -13.45
CA PHE A 115 2.26 3.30 -13.66
C PHE A 115 3.18 2.32 -14.41
N LYS A 116 2.64 1.23 -14.99
CA LYS A 116 3.40 0.21 -15.73
C LYS A 116 4.61 -0.34 -14.94
N SER A 117 4.46 -0.44 -13.62
CA SER A 117 5.53 -0.88 -12.71
C SER A 117 5.54 -2.39 -12.48
N ILE A 118 4.48 -3.09 -12.88
CA ILE A 118 4.30 -4.55 -12.87
C ILE A 118 3.49 -4.99 -14.09
#